data_AF-A0A2N4UVK5-F1
#
_entry.id   AF-A0A2N4UVK5-F1
#
_cell.length_a   1.000
_cell.length_b   1.000
_cell.length_c   1.000
_cell.angle_alpha   90.00
_cell.angle_beta   90.00
_cell.angle_gamma   90.00
#
_symmetry.space_group_name_H-M   'P 1'
#
loop_
_entity.id
_entity.type
_entity.pdbx_description
1 polymer ?
#
loop_
_entity_poly.entity_id
_entity_poly.type
_entity_poly.pdbx_seq_one_letter_code
_entity_poly.pdbx_strand_id
1 'polypeptide(L)' 'MNRKKKINETLKKRIKKANAKLNKSTKPRYISKAERATLDDEAALVTETVDATSETIIDSEIESTVN' A
#
# COMPACT_ATOMS: atom_id res chain seq x y z
N MET A 1 39.33 6.74 21.41
CA MET A 1 38.61 5.55 20.87
C MET A 1 39.17 5.23 19.50
N ASN A 2 39.58 3.98 19.25
CA ASN A 2 40.18 3.56 17.97
C ASN A 2 39.36 4.04 16.76
N ARG A 3 40.05 4.56 15.73
CA ARG A 3 39.46 5.13 14.51
C ARG A 3 38.39 4.21 13.89
N LYS A 4 38.66 2.90 13.85
CA LYS A 4 37.73 1.85 13.39
C LYS A 4 36.38 1.90 14.13
N LYS A 5 36.38 2.03 15.46
CA LYS A 5 35.15 2.06 16.26
C LYS A 5 34.33 3.33 15.99
N LYS A 6 35.00 4.48 15.82
CA LYS A 6 34.33 5.77 15.51
C LYS A 6 33.62 5.75 14.15
N ILE A 7 34.26 5.16 13.13
CA ILE A 7 33.67 5.01 11.80
C ILE A 7 32.42 4.13 11.87
N ASN A 8 32.53 2.97 12.53
CA ASN A 8 31.42 2.02 12.66
C ASN A 8 30.22 2.62 13.41
N GLU A 9 30.46 3.36 14.49
CA GLU A 9 29.39 4.05 15.21
C GLU A 9 28.70 5.11 14.34
N THR A 10 29.47 5.85 13.53
CA THR A 10 28.92 6.88 12.64
C THR A 10 28.03 6.25 11.56
N LEU A 11 28.47 5.14 10.96
CA LEU A 11 27.69 4.39 9.96
C LEU A 11 26.41 3.83 10.57
N LYS A 12 26.49 3.20 11.75
CA LYS A 12 25.31 2.69 12.46
C LYS A 12 24.30 3.80 12.78
N LYS A 13 24.78 4.97 13.23
CA LYS A 13 23.92 6.15 13.48
C LYS A 13 23.22 6.63 12.21
N ARG A 14 23.91 6.65 11.06
CA ARG A 14 23.31 7.03 9.77
C ARG A 14 22.25 6.04 9.31
N ILE A 15 22.53 4.74 9.38
CA ILE A 15 21.57 3.68 9.02
C ILE A 15 20.32 3.77 9.90
N LYS A 16 20.48 3.91 11.22
CA LYS A 16 19.33 4.07 12.14
C LYS A 16 18.47 5.29 11.81
N LYS A 17 19.10 6.42 11.45
CA LYS A 17 18.37 7.62 11.02
C LYS A 17 17.63 7.43 9.69
N ALA A 18 18.19 6.69 8.75
CA ALA A 18 17.53 6.37 7.48
C ALA A 18 16.32 5.44 7.70
N ASN A 19 16.50 4.36 8.48
CA ASN A 19 15.43 3.40 8.76
C ASN A 19 14.29 4.01 9.58
N ALA A 20 14.61 4.91 10.54
CA ALA A 20 13.59 5.62 11.31
C ALA A 20 12.63 6.44 10.43
N LYS A 21 13.11 6.96 9.29
CA LYS A 21 12.28 7.70 8.33
C LYS A 21 11.43 6.79 7.43
N LEU A 22 11.84 5.53 7.25
CA LEU A 22 11.15 4.55 6.41
C LEU A 22 10.06 3.78 7.16
N ASN A 23 10.00 3.91 8.49
CA ASN A 23 8.98 3.26 9.31
C ASN A 23 7.60 3.87 9.03
N LYS A 24 6.81 3.20 8.18
CA LYS A 24 5.38 3.47 8.02
C LYS A 24 4.64 2.85 9.22
N SER A 25 3.72 3.60 9.83
CA SER A 25 2.82 3.04 10.85
C SER A 25 1.95 1.96 10.21
N THR A 26 1.85 0.79 10.86
CA THR A 26 0.97 -0.31 10.41
C THR A 26 -0.51 -0.02 10.63
N LYS A 27 -0.84 1.05 11.37
CA LYS A 27 -2.22 1.46 11.63
C LYS A 27 -2.69 2.47 10.58
N PRO A 28 -3.90 2.30 10.02
CA PRO A 28 -4.48 3.32 9.16
C PRO A 28 -4.63 4.62 9.94
N ARG A 29 -4.44 5.75 9.25
CA ARG A 29 -4.65 7.08 9.84
C ARG A 29 -6.09 7.16 10.34
N TYR A 30 -6.28 7.56 11.60
CA TYR A 30 -7.64 7.83 12.09
C TYR A 30 -8.21 9.01 11.31
N ILE A 31 -9.35 8.76 10.68
CA ILE A 31 -10.17 9.72 9.96
C ILE A 31 -11.51 9.82 10.69
N SER A 32 -12.16 10.96 10.58
CA SER A 32 -13.43 11.20 11.29
C SER A 32 -14.55 10.27 10.79
N LYS A 33 -15.65 10.16 11.55
CA LYS A 33 -16.79 9.31 11.14
C LYS A 33 -17.38 9.73 9.78
N ALA A 34 -17.40 11.03 9.50
CA ALA A 34 -17.87 11.54 8.22
C ALA A 34 -16.93 11.15 7.06
N GLU A 35 -15.62 11.28 7.27
CA GLU A 35 -14.61 10.89 6.28
C GLU A 35 -14.55 9.38 6.04
N ARG A 36 -14.88 8.55 7.04
CA ARG A 36 -15.02 7.10 6.84
C ARG A 36 -16.20 6.76 5.96
N ALA A 37 -17.37 7.34 6.21
CA ALA A 37 -18.55 7.09 5.40
C ALA A 37 -18.31 7.47 3.93
N THR A 38 -17.69 8.64 3.68
CA THR A 38 -17.37 9.06 2.31
C THR A 38 -16.38 8.11 1.62
N LEU A 39 -15.38 7.60 2.33
CA LEU A 39 -14.43 6.64 1.75
C LEU A 39 -15.01 5.23 1.57
N ASP A 40 -15.92 4.80 2.45
CA ASP A 40 -16.60 3.52 2.33
C ASP A 40 -17.58 3.53 1.12
N ASP A 41 -18.28 4.65 0.89
CA ASP A 41 -19.14 4.86 -0.28
C ASP A 41 -18.32 4.91 -1.59
N GLU A 42 -17.19 5.62 -1.60
CA GLU A 42 -16.25 5.66 -2.74
C GLU A 42 -15.60 4.28 -2.99
N ALA A 43 -15.26 3.54 -1.93
CA ALA A 43 -14.72 2.19 -2.05
C ALA A 43 -15.77 1.20 -2.60
N ALA A 44 -17.03 1.32 -2.19
CA ALA A 44 -18.13 0.50 -2.72
C ALA A 44 -18.35 0.72 -4.22
N LEU A 45 -18.31 1.97 -4.69
CA LEU A 45 -18.37 2.32 -6.12
C LEU A 45 -17.19 1.75 -6.90
N VAL A 46 -15.99 1.76 -6.33
CA VAL A 46 -14.80 1.17 -6.98
C VAL A 46 -14.91 -0.36 -7.01
N THR A 47 -15.41 -1.03 -5.97
CA THR A 47 -15.59 -2.50 -6.00
C THR A 47 -16.63 -2.95 -7.03
N GLU A 48 -17.73 -2.22 -7.21
CA GLU A 48 -18.72 -2.56 -8.25
C GLU A 48 -18.16 -2.41 -9.67
N THR A 49 -17.26 -1.43 -9.91
CA THR A 49 -16.62 -1.28 -11.22
C THR A 49 -15.54 -2.31 -11.51
N VAL A 50 -14.89 -2.87 -10.48
CA VAL A 50 -13.86 -3.91 -10.64
C VAL A 50 -14.50 -5.30 -10.81
N ASP A 51 -15.61 -5.60 -10.13
CA ASP A 51 -16.35 -6.85 -10.37
C ASP A 51 -16.98 -6.86 -11.78
N ALA A 52 -17.63 -5.76 -12.20
CA ALA A 52 -18.26 -5.67 -13.53
C ALA A 52 -17.26 -5.77 -14.69
N THR A 53 -16.02 -5.30 -14.52
CA THR A 53 -14.96 -5.44 -15.53
C THR A 53 -14.33 -6.83 -15.53
N SER A 54 -14.29 -7.52 -14.38
CA SER A 54 -13.82 -8.91 -14.33
C SER A 54 -14.82 -9.88 -14.97
N GLU A 55 -16.13 -9.70 -14.76
CA GLU A 55 -17.17 -10.55 -15.37
C GLU A 55 -17.24 -10.37 -16.90
N THR A 56 -17.11 -9.15 -17.43
CA THR A 56 -17.11 -8.93 -18.89
C THR A 56 -15.87 -9.47 -19.61
N ILE A 57 -14.71 -9.49 -18.95
CA ILE A 57 -13.49 -10.07 -19.53
C ILE A 57 -13.62 -11.60 -19.61
N ILE A 58 -14.17 -12.24 -18.59
CA ILE A 58 -14.35 -13.70 -18.53
C ILE A 58 -15.29 -14.19 -19.64
N ASP A 59 -16.42 -13.51 -19.86
CA ASP A 59 -17.36 -13.91 -20.91
C ASP A 59 -16.75 -13.76 -22.32
N SER A 60 -15.93 -12.72 -22.55
CA SER A 60 -15.25 -12.51 -23.84
C SER A 60 -14.15 -13.53 -24.13
N GLU A 61 -13.44 -14.01 -23.11
CA GLU A 61 -12.41 -15.05 -23.27
C GLU A 61 -13.06 -16.41 -23.59
N ILE A 62 -14.19 -16.74 -22.97
CA ILE A 62 -14.90 -18.00 -23.19
C ILE A 62 -15.40 -18.10 -24.64
N GLU A 63 -16.02 -17.05 -25.20
CA GLU A 63 -16.48 -17.04 -26.60
C GLU A 63 -15.33 -17.16 -27.62
N SER A 64 -14.14 -16.63 -27.30
CA SER A 64 -12.98 -16.70 -28.19
C SER A 64 -12.35 -18.09 -28.31
N THR A 65 -12.62 -19.00 -27.37
CA THR A 65 -12.02 -20.35 -27.31
C THR A 65 -12.88 -21.44 -27.95
N VAL A 66 -14.12 -21.14 -28.31
CA VAL A 66 -15.10 -22.10 -28.85
C VAL A 66 -15.20 -22.06 -30.38
N ASN A 67 -14.42 -21.20 -31.07
CA ASN A 67 -14.43 -21.08 -32.53
C ASN A 67 -13.23 -21.74 -33.21
#